data_AF-A0A1J7BUT8-F1
#
_entry.id   AF-A0A1J7BUT8-F1
#
_cell.length_a   1.000
_cell.length_b   1.000
_cell.length_c   1.000
_cell.angle_alpha   90.00
_cell.angle_beta   90.00
_cell.angle_gamma   90.00
#
_symmetry.space_group_name_H-M   'P 1'
#
loop_
_entity.id
_entity.type
_entity.pdbx_description
1 polymer ?
#
loop_
_entity_poly.entity_id
_entity_poly.type
_entity_poly.pdbx_seq_one_letter_code
_entity_poly.pdbx_strand_id
1 'polypeptide(L)'
;MVLSRFWLVIFISSIFFIVVSLFTANTYTIDSVLNGKKDDPVLVSEKYIDQLPVFIKDSIKKAPDQTMIINRDTLNADTTYVYKNKTVKIYSGLQKSDGLLPTCKSTLVDLILPLIAYLAFFCGLMELLIVSGASGNLAKLLSPVFVKVFPSIPKNHPSISYMTLNFAANFLGLDSAATPFGLKAMESLQEINPDKDKASDAQIMFMCLHASGLTLIATSIIGYRAAANASNPADVMLPCIITSFIGTIAAFLIVGIKQKINFKSASLVIGLMVLIAAIIGLLMYVNHLDLIGKNYFTSNLSGLILLAIIAFTLVFSFFHEKKFKDAETTVFDTFVVGANNGVKTGVTIFPYVLGMLVAISLFRNSGLFEIISDAIGFIFSNMGVSKEITNALPVAMLRPFSSAGSRGFLIDSMNTFGADSLTARLSSIFQCSAESTFYVIAVYFGSVNIKNTRYALGTMLLVDLICVITAIFVATWFF
;
A
#
# COMPACT_ATOMS: atom_id res chain seq x y z
N MET A 1 2.70 10.36 -17.36
CA MET A 1 3.81 11.29 -17.70
C MET A 1 4.46 11.96 -16.49
N VAL A 2 3.73 12.48 -15.50
CA VAL A 2 4.36 13.13 -14.32
C VAL A 2 5.09 12.12 -13.41
N LEU A 3 4.48 10.96 -13.15
CA LEU A 3 5.08 9.93 -12.30
C LEU A 3 6.36 9.30 -12.90
N SER A 4 6.39 9.08 -14.22
CA SER A 4 7.61 8.58 -14.89
C SER A 4 8.77 9.56 -14.78
N ARG A 5 8.49 10.87 -14.75
CA ARG A 5 9.51 11.90 -14.50
C ARG A 5 9.98 11.90 -13.06
N PHE A 6 9.09 11.71 -12.09
CA PHE A 6 9.46 11.61 -10.67
C PHE A 6 10.47 10.47 -10.43
N TRP A 7 10.17 9.27 -10.96
CA TRP A 7 11.08 8.12 -10.82
C TRP A 7 12.40 8.32 -11.54
N LEU A 8 12.36 8.89 -12.74
CA LEU A 8 13.58 9.20 -13.48
C LEU A 8 14.45 10.22 -12.72
N VAL A 9 13.85 11.22 -12.08
CA VAL A 9 14.58 12.21 -11.27
C VAL A 9 15.21 11.55 -10.04
N ILE A 10 14.49 10.68 -9.32
CA ILE A 10 15.08 9.92 -8.19
C ILE A 10 16.25 9.08 -8.68
N PHE A 11 16.07 8.35 -9.79
CA PHE A 11 17.09 7.46 -10.32
C PHE A 11 18.36 8.22 -10.75
N ILE A 12 18.20 9.30 -11.54
CA ILE A 12 19.30 10.12 -12.02
C ILE A 12 20.00 10.84 -10.86
N SER A 13 19.24 11.41 -9.91
CA SER A 13 19.82 12.09 -8.74
C SER A 13 20.60 11.12 -7.85
N SER A 14 20.11 9.89 -7.67
CA SER A 14 20.82 8.84 -6.93
C SER A 14 22.15 8.49 -7.61
N ILE A 15 22.13 8.25 -8.92
CA ILE A 15 23.35 7.96 -9.70
C ILE A 15 24.32 9.14 -9.62
N PHE A 16 23.83 10.36 -9.83
CA PHE A 16 24.64 11.56 -9.74
C PHE A 16 25.30 11.69 -8.36
N PHE A 17 24.54 11.47 -7.28
CA PHE A 17 25.06 11.54 -5.92
C PHE A 17 26.11 10.45 -5.63
N ILE A 18 25.90 9.22 -6.12
CA ILE A 18 26.88 8.12 -6.02
C ILE A 18 28.17 8.48 -6.76
N VAL A 19 28.06 8.98 -7.99
CA VAL A 19 29.23 9.35 -8.81
C VAL A 19 30.00 10.49 -8.15
N VAL A 20 29.31 11.54 -7.69
CA VAL A 20 29.95 12.65 -6.97
C VAL A 20 30.62 12.15 -5.69
N SER A 21 29.95 11.31 -4.89
CA SER A 21 30.47 10.79 -3.62
C SER A 21 31.73 9.93 -3.79
N LEU A 22 31.84 9.22 -4.93
CA LEU A 22 33.05 8.49 -5.32
C LEU A 22 34.22 9.44 -5.58
N PHE A 23 33.99 10.57 -6.25
CA PHE A 23 35.03 11.55 -6.56
C PHE A 23 35.38 12.49 -5.39
N THR A 24 34.47 12.69 -4.43
CA THR A 24 34.73 13.48 -3.21
C THR A 24 35.32 12.67 -2.05
N ALA A 25 35.71 11.40 -2.29
CA ALA A 25 36.25 10.46 -1.30
C ALA A 25 35.32 10.13 -0.11
N ASN A 26 34.00 10.33 -0.27
CA ASN A 26 33.01 9.93 0.74
C ASN A 26 32.65 8.44 0.65
N THR A 27 32.89 7.79 -0.50
CA THR A 27 32.61 6.37 -0.73
C THR A 27 33.82 5.72 -1.38
N TYR A 28 34.36 4.66 -0.78
CA TYR A 28 35.56 3.98 -1.30
C TYR A 28 35.29 3.15 -2.56
N THR A 29 34.11 2.52 -2.63
CA THR A 29 33.72 1.67 -3.76
C THR A 29 32.23 1.80 -4.05
N ILE A 30 31.88 1.64 -5.32
CA ILE A 30 30.50 1.50 -5.79
C ILE A 30 30.01 0.05 -5.76
N ASP A 31 30.90 -0.91 -5.46
CA ASP A 31 30.57 -2.34 -5.44
C ASP A 31 29.46 -2.66 -4.43
N SER A 32 29.47 -2.03 -3.25
CA SER A 32 28.40 -2.20 -2.25
C SER A 32 27.03 -1.74 -2.78
N VAL A 33 27.00 -0.68 -3.61
CA VAL A 33 25.77 -0.16 -4.21
C VAL A 33 25.21 -1.11 -5.28
N LEU A 34 26.08 -1.84 -5.99
CA LEU A 34 25.67 -2.75 -7.07
C LEU A 34 25.44 -4.19 -6.60
N ASN A 35 26.33 -4.70 -5.74
CA ASN A 35 26.44 -6.11 -5.36
C ASN A 35 26.28 -6.37 -3.87
N GLY A 36 26.37 -5.35 -3.02
CA GLY A 36 26.27 -5.52 -1.56
C GLY A 36 24.93 -6.10 -1.15
N LYS A 37 24.90 -6.93 -0.09
CA LYS A 37 23.64 -7.39 0.50
C LYS A 37 23.34 -6.60 1.75
N LYS A 38 22.05 -6.52 2.10
CA LYS A 38 21.63 -5.97 3.38
C LYS A 38 22.42 -6.64 4.52
N ASP A 39 22.84 -5.83 5.48
CA ASP A 39 23.62 -6.19 6.66
C ASP A 39 25.07 -6.64 6.37
N ASP A 40 25.57 -6.57 5.13
CA ASP A 40 26.99 -6.78 4.83
C ASP A 40 27.84 -5.60 5.38
N PRO A 41 29.06 -5.85 5.89
CA PRO A 41 29.98 -4.78 6.28
C PRO A 41 30.37 -3.90 5.08
N VAL A 42 30.31 -2.57 5.25
CA VAL A 42 30.63 -1.63 4.18
C VAL A 42 32.12 -1.34 4.14
N LEU A 43 32.76 -1.56 2.99
CA LEU A 43 34.18 -1.26 2.79
C LEU A 43 34.38 0.26 2.69
N VAL A 44 35.12 0.83 3.65
CA VAL A 44 35.37 2.28 3.72
C VAL A 44 36.77 2.69 3.30
N SER A 45 37.74 1.76 3.31
CA SER A 45 39.11 2.03 2.88
C SER A 45 39.88 0.73 2.67
N GLU A 46 40.89 0.77 1.80
CA GLU A 46 41.93 -0.27 1.70
C GLU A 46 43.30 0.39 1.86
N LYS A 47 44.17 -0.21 2.67
CA LYS A 47 45.52 0.31 2.93
C LYS A 47 46.54 -0.81 2.92
N TYR A 48 47.79 -0.49 2.60
CA TYR A 48 48.88 -1.44 2.85
C TYR A 48 49.11 -1.58 4.36
N ILE A 49 49.54 -2.77 4.79
CA ILE A 49 49.74 -3.05 6.23
C ILE A 49 50.72 -2.08 6.91
N ASP A 50 51.68 -1.55 6.16
CA ASP A 50 52.69 -0.61 6.66
C ASP A 50 52.17 0.82 6.86
N GLN A 51 50.99 1.13 6.31
CA GLN A 51 50.32 2.42 6.47
C GLN A 51 49.40 2.44 7.70
N LEU A 52 49.29 1.32 8.43
CA LEU A 52 48.45 1.21 9.61
C LEU A 52 49.24 1.46 10.90
N PRO A 53 48.57 1.94 11.97
CA PRO A 53 49.17 2.03 13.29
C PRO A 53 49.75 0.70 13.76
N VAL A 54 50.88 0.75 14.47
CA VAL A 54 51.63 -0.43 14.94
C VAL A 54 50.74 -1.39 15.74
N PHE A 55 49.87 -0.85 16.60
CA PHE A 55 48.96 -1.67 17.40
C PHE A 55 47.98 -2.51 16.55
N ILE A 56 47.48 -1.97 15.43
CA ILE A 56 46.58 -2.70 14.52
C ILE A 56 47.35 -3.79 13.78
N LYS A 57 48.55 -3.45 13.29
CA LYS A 57 49.43 -4.38 12.59
C LYS A 57 49.79 -5.58 13.46
N ASP A 58 50.14 -5.35 14.72
CA ASP A 58 50.50 -6.41 15.67
C ASP A 58 49.30 -7.27 16.06
N SER A 59 48.13 -6.67 16.25
CA SER A 59 46.89 -7.41 16.54
C SER A 59 46.45 -8.29 15.38
N ILE A 60 46.46 -7.77 14.14
CA ILE A 60 46.15 -8.56 12.92
C ILE A 60 47.09 -9.76 12.79
N LYS A 61 48.40 -9.57 13.03
CA LYS A 61 49.39 -10.66 12.93
C LYS A 61 49.22 -11.73 14.01
N LYS A 62 48.71 -11.36 15.18
CA LYS A 62 48.46 -12.28 16.31
C LYS A 62 47.13 -13.01 16.21
N ALA A 63 46.16 -12.46 15.46
CA ALA A 63 44.86 -13.07 15.27
C ALA A 63 44.94 -14.28 14.31
N PRO A 64 44.33 -15.43 14.66
CA PRO A 64 44.40 -16.64 13.84
C PRO A 64 43.74 -16.50 12.47
N ASP A 65 42.75 -15.62 12.35
CA ASP A 65 42.03 -15.29 11.12
C ASP A 65 42.54 -14.02 10.42
N GLN A 66 43.63 -13.41 10.94
CA GLN A 66 44.20 -12.16 10.45
C GLN A 66 43.19 -10.99 10.39
N THR A 67 42.24 -11.01 11.32
CA THR A 67 41.23 -9.96 11.49
C THR A 67 41.46 -9.22 12.80
N MET A 68 41.18 -7.92 12.80
CA MET A 68 41.05 -7.14 14.03
C MET A 68 39.73 -6.39 14.02
N ILE A 69 38.99 -6.50 15.12
CA ILE A 69 37.75 -5.77 15.32
C ILE A 69 38.00 -4.70 16.39
N ILE A 70 37.64 -3.47 16.10
CA ILE A 70 37.62 -2.37 17.06
C ILE A 70 36.16 -2.01 17.31
N ASN A 71 35.69 -2.27 18.53
CA ASN A 71 34.33 -2.00 18.99
C ASN A 71 34.37 -0.89 20.04
N ARG A 72 33.81 0.28 19.75
CA ARG A 72 33.47 1.31 20.75
C ARG A 72 32.03 1.12 21.23
N ASP A 73 31.13 0.60 20.38
CA ASP A 73 29.83 0.04 20.75
C ASP A 73 29.94 -1.48 20.97
N THR A 74 29.46 -1.99 22.10
CA THR A 74 29.47 -3.43 22.41
C THR A 74 28.39 -4.22 21.67
N LEU A 75 27.41 -3.56 21.06
CA LEU A 75 26.30 -4.19 20.34
C LEU A 75 26.53 -4.29 18.83
N ASN A 76 27.51 -3.57 18.27
CA ASN A 76 27.81 -3.61 16.83
C ASN A 76 29.30 -3.39 16.55
N ALA A 77 29.81 -3.98 15.47
CA ALA A 77 31.23 -3.87 15.15
C ALA A 77 31.55 -2.51 14.50
N ASP A 78 32.21 -1.61 15.22
CA ASP A 78 32.43 -0.24 14.74
C ASP A 78 33.43 -0.16 13.59
N THR A 79 34.49 -0.97 13.63
CA THR A 79 35.45 -1.06 12.51
C THR A 79 36.14 -2.41 12.49
N THR A 80 36.07 -3.09 11.34
CA THR A 80 36.72 -4.39 11.13
C THR A 80 37.85 -4.26 10.12
N TYR A 81 39.04 -4.71 10.50
CA TYR A 81 40.24 -4.74 9.67
C TYR A 81 40.52 -6.17 9.25
N VAL A 82 40.46 -6.45 7.96
CA VAL A 82 40.70 -7.80 7.41
C VAL A 82 41.94 -7.74 6.52
N TYR A 83 43.00 -8.44 6.88
CA TYR A 83 44.17 -8.56 6.00
C TYR A 83 43.94 -9.64 4.93
N LYS A 84 44.11 -9.26 3.67
CA LYS A 84 43.99 -10.17 2.52
C LYS A 84 44.86 -9.67 1.39
N ASN A 85 45.61 -10.56 0.72
CA ASN A 85 46.39 -10.22 -0.48
C ASN A 85 47.34 -9.01 -0.32
N LYS A 86 48.06 -8.92 0.81
CA LYS A 86 49.01 -7.83 1.14
C LYS A 86 48.38 -6.46 1.45
N THR A 87 47.06 -6.35 1.43
CA THR A 87 46.32 -5.16 1.85
C THR A 87 45.45 -5.46 3.08
N VAL A 88 45.06 -4.41 3.78
CA VAL A 88 44.07 -4.46 4.86
C VAL A 88 42.84 -3.72 4.40
N LYS A 89 41.73 -4.45 4.34
CA LYS A 89 40.41 -3.90 4.06
C LYS A 89 39.78 -3.45 5.37
N ILE A 90 39.34 -2.20 5.39
CA ILE A 90 38.72 -1.55 6.55
C ILE A 90 37.23 -1.44 6.27
N TYR A 91 36.45 -2.13 7.08
CA TYR A 91 34.99 -2.12 7.02
C TYR A 91 34.44 -1.31 8.20
N SER A 92 33.38 -0.54 7.98
CA SER A 92 32.70 0.18 9.05
C SER A 92 31.23 0.35 8.70
N GLY A 93 30.36 0.12 9.70
CA GLY A 93 28.92 0.11 9.50
C GLY A 93 28.42 -1.06 8.67
N LEU A 94 27.10 -1.13 8.52
CA LEU A 94 26.39 -2.19 7.80
C LEU A 94 25.60 -1.59 6.64
N GLN A 95 25.53 -2.35 5.55
CA GLN A 95 24.73 -2.03 4.38
C GLN A 95 23.24 -2.04 4.77
N LYS A 96 22.54 -0.92 4.56
CA LYS A 96 21.13 -0.80 5.00
C LYS A 96 20.13 -1.49 4.08
N SER A 97 20.48 -1.68 2.82
CA SER A 97 19.67 -2.34 1.80
C SER A 97 20.51 -3.08 0.79
N ASP A 98 19.94 -4.13 0.23
CA ASP A 98 20.49 -4.81 -0.93
C ASP A 98 20.89 -3.82 -2.02
N GLY A 99 22.02 -4.09 -2.66
CA GLY A 99 22.48 -3.41 -3.86
C GLY A 99 21.55 -3.72 -5.04
N LEU A 100 21.83 -3.06 -6.16
CA LEU A 100 20.99 -3.14 -7.36
C LEU A 100 20.75 -4.58 -7.84
N LEU A 101 21.80 -5.39 -7.98
CA LEU A 101 21.69 -6.75 -8.54
C LEU A 101 21.04 -7.75 -7.56
N PRO A 102 21.43 -7.79 -6.27
CA PRO A 102 20.70 -8.59 -5.28
C PRO A 102 19.22 -8.23 -5.21
N THR A 103 18.88 -6.94 -5.27
CA THR A 103 17.48 -6.46 -5.26
C THR A 103 16.68 -7.02 -6.45
N CYS A 104 17.27 -7.07 -7.65
CA CYS A 104 16.61 -7.68 -8.81
C CYS A 104 16.23 -9.14 -8.55
N LYS A 105 17.15 -9.91 -7.95
CA LYS A 105 16.95 -11.33 -7.66
C LYS A 105 15.91 -11.53 -6.56
N SER A 106 16.07 -10.87 -5.41
CA SER A 106 15.18 -11.02 -4.25
C SER A 106 13.76 -10.57 -4.57
N THR A 107 13.61 -9.51 -5.38
CA THR A 107 12.28 -9.06 -5.85
C THR A 107 11.52 -10.18 -6.58
N LEU A 108 12.20 -10.94 -7.46
CA LEU A 108 11.52 -12.02 -8.18
C LEU A 108 11.27 -13.23 -7.26
N VAL A 109 12.33 -13.72 -6.61
CA VAL A 109 12.31 -15.01 -5.91
C VAL A 109 11.57 -14.93 -4.58
N ASP A 110 11.88 -13.92 -3.79
CA ASP A 110 11.45 -13.86 -2.38
C ASP A 110 10.12 -13.12 -2.22
N LEU A 111 9.72 -12.31 -3.22
CA LEU A 111 8.51 -11.50 -3.15
C LEU A 111 7.48 -11.86 -4.23
N ILE A 112 7.84 -11.80 -5.51
CA ILE A 112 6.87 -11.90 -6.62
C ILE A 112 6.32 -13.32 -6.76
N LEU A 113 7.16 -14.35 -6.63
CA LEU A 113 6.70 -15.74 -6.68
C LEU A 113 5.69 -16.07 -5.56
N PRO A 114 5.98 -15.77 -4.26
CA PRO A 114 4.99 -15.91 -3.20
C PRO A 114 3.73 -15.07 -3.44
N LEU A 115 3.89 -13.81 -3.86
CA LEU A 115 2.77 -12.92 -4.15
C LEU A 115 1.84 -13.49 -5.24
N ILE A 116 2.38 -14.06 -6.32
CA ILE A 116 1.59 -14.70 -7.37
C ILE A 116 0.72 -15.82 -6.80
N ALA A 117 1.27 -16.64 -5.89
CA ALA A 117 0.50 -17.71 -5.25
C ALA A 117 -0.66 -17.17 -4.41
N TYR A 118 -0.41 -16.13 -3.59
CA TYR A 118 -1.45 -15.51 -2.78
C TYR A 118 -2.53 -14.82 -3.64
N LEU A 119 -2.12 -14.10 -4.69
CA LEU A 119 -3.05 -13.47 -5.64
C LEU A 119 -3.88 -14.51 -6.38
N ALA A 120 -3.29 -15.63 -6.82
CA ALA A 120 -4.03 -16.71 -7.44
C ALA A 120 -5.12 -17.25 -6.50
N PHE A 121 -4.79 -17.52 -5.23
CA PHE A 121 -5.77 -18.01 -4.27
C PHE A 121 -6.92 -17.02 -4.05
N PHE A 122 -6.61 -15.76 -3.75
CA PHE A 122 -7.64 -14.76 -3.47
C PHE A 122 -8.46 -14.40 -4.72
N CYS A 123 -7.84 -14.26 -5.89
CA CYS A 123 -8.57 -14.04 -7.14
C CYS A 123 -9.49 -15.22 -7.49
N GLY A 124 -9.10 -16.46 -7.17
CA GLY A 124 -9.97 -17.63 -7.29
C GLY A 124 -11.24 -17.50 -6.45
N LEU A 125 -11.12 -17.16 -5.17
CA LEU A 125 -12.28 -16.92 -4.28
C LEU A 125 -13.15 -15.76 -4.77
N MET A 126 -12.51 -14.70 -5.25
CA MET A 126 -13.17 -13.52 -5.76
C MET A 126 -14.03 -13.80 -7.00
N GLU A 127 -13.54 -14.64 -7.92
CA GLU A 127 -14.30 -15.07 -9.10
C GLU A 127 -15.56 -15.86 -8.70
N LEU A 128 -15.48 -16.68 -7.64
CA LEU A 128 -16.66 -17.37 -7.10
C LEU A 128 -17.74 -16.40 -6.63
N LEU A 129 -17.38 -15.30 -5.95
CA LEU A 129 -18.33 -14.27 -5.52
C LEU A 129 -18.99 -13.54 -6.71
N ILE A 130 -18.27 -13.39 -7.81
CA ILE A 130 -18.80 -12.80 -9.04
C ILE A 130 -19.83 -13.73 -9.67
N VAL A 131 -19.48 -14.99 -9.97
CA VAL A 131 -20.35 -15.94 -10.68
C VAL A 131 -21.54 -16.39 -9.82
N SER A 132 -21.35 -16.58 -8.51
CA SER A 132 -22.46 -16.82 -7.57
C SER A 132 -23.42 -15.61 -7.44
N GLY A 133 -23.05 -14.46 -8.01
CA GLY A 133 -23.82 -13.22 -7.98
C GLY A 133 -23.92 -12.58 -6.60
N ALA A 134 -22.95 -12.84 -5.72
CA ALA A 134 -22.84 -12.19 -4.42
C ALA A 134 -22.70 -10.67 -4.59
N SER A 135 -21.87 -10.22 -5.55
CA SER A 135 -21.70 -8.80 -5.87
C SER A 135 -23.02 -8.13 -6.32
N GLY A 136 -23.81 -8.81 -7.15
CA GLY A 136 -25.14 -8.32 -7.57
C GLY A 136 -26.14 -8.25 -6.41
N ASN A 137 -26.11 -9.22 -5.48
CA ASN A 137 -26.93 -9.19 -4.28
C ASN A 137 -26.51 -8.05 -3.33
N LEU A 138 -25.22 -7.82 -3.17
CA LEU A 138 -24.68 -6.70 -2.39
C LEU A 138 -25.06 -5.36 -3.04
N ALA A 139 -24.96 -5.22 -4.36
CA ALA A 139 -25.39 -4.02 -5.07
C ALA A 139 -26.89 -3.72 -4.84
N LYS A 140 -27.75 -4.75 -4.85
CA LYS A 140 -29.18 -4.60 -4.49
C LYS A 140 -29.37 -4.14 -3.04
N LEU A 141 -28.58 -4.66 -2.11
CA LEU A 141 -28.60 -4.25 -0.70
C LEU A 141 -28.17 -2.79 -0.52
N LEU A 142 -27.17 -2.33 -1.28
CA LEU A 142 -26.63 -0.97 -1.22
C LEU A 142 -27.49 0.06 -1.99
N SER A 143 -28.25 -0.36 -2.99
CA SER A 143 -29.05 0.51 -3.87
C SER A 143 -29.94 1.54 -3.15
N PRO A 144 -30.68 1.20 -2.07
CA PRO A 144 -31.51 2.18 -1.34
C PRO A 144 -30.71 3.35 -0.75
N VAL A 145 -29.44 3.12 -0.41
CA VAL A 145 -28.52 4.17 0.07
C VAL A 145 -28.09 5.05 -1.10
N PHE A 146 -27.69 4.44 -2.22
CA PHE A 146 -27.23 5.16 -3.41
C PHE A 146 -28.31 6.08 -3.99
N VAL A 147 -29.57 5.65 -4.08
CA VAL A 147 -30.66 6.52 -4.57
C VAL A 147 -30.81 7.80 -3.74
N LYS A 148 -30.46 7.75 -2.45
CA LYS A 148 -30.53 8.92 -1.55
C LYS A 148 -29.26 9.76 -1.56
N VAL A 149 -28.10 9.13 -1.72
CA VAL A 149 -26.80 9.81 -1.87
C VAL A 149 -26.73 10.59 -3.19
N PHE A 150 -27.43 10.12 -4.23
CA PHE A 150 -27.43 10.74 -5.57
C PHE A 150 -28.83 11.28 -5.95
N PRO A 151 -29.34 12.34 -5.29
CA PRO A 151 -30.71 12.82 -5.47
C PRO A 151 -30.99 13.40 -6.86
N SER A 152 -29.96 13.81 -7.61
CA SER A 152 -30.09 14.36 -8.96
C SER A 152 -30.31 13.29 -10.05
N ILE A 153 -30.19 12.00 -9.71
CA ILE A 153 -30.34 10.90 -10.67
C ILE A 153 -31.79 10.42 -10.66
N PRO A 154 -32.43 10.23 -11.82
CA PRO A 154 -33.77 9.65 -11.88
C PRO A 154 -33.85 8.27 -11.21
N LYS A 155 -34.96 7.99 -10.53
CA LYS A 155 -35.22 6.65 -9.98
C LYS A 155 -35.15 5.62 -11.11
N ASN A 156 -34.49 4.48 -10.85
CA ASN A 156 -34.28 3.38 -11.80
C ASN A 156 -33.35 3.69 -13.00
N HIS A 157 -32.62 4.81 -12.98
CA HIS A 157 -31.63 5.07 -14.01
C HIS A 157 -30.47 4.05 -13.95
N PRO A 158 -29.95 3.55 -15.10
CA PRO A 158 -28.88 2.54 -15.14
C PRO A 158 -27.62 2.92 -14.35
N SER A 159 -27.31 4.22 -14.24
CA SER A 159 -26.13 4.69 -13.49
C SER A 159 -26.13 4.23 -12.04
N ILE A 160 -27.29 4.15 -11.37
CA ILE A 160 -27.36 3.65 -9.99
C ILE A 160 -26.87 2.21 -9.92
N SER A 161 -27.27 1.36 -10.87
CA SER A 161 -26.84 -0.04 -10.95
C SER A 161 -25.34 -0.15 -11.22
N TYR A 162 -24.79 0.61 -12.16
CA TYR A 162 -23.35 0.59 -12.44
C TYR A 162 -22.52 1.11 -11.25
N MET A 163 -22.95 2.18 -10.60
CA MET A 163 -22.28 2.70 -9.41
C MET A 163 -22.32 1.68 -8.26
N THR A 164 -23.49 1.13 -7.95
CA THR A 164 -23.63 0.13 -6.87
C THR A 164 -22.82 -1.14 -7.14
N LEU A 165 -22.71 -1.58 -8.40
CA LEU A 165 -21.82 -2.68 -8.80
C LEU A 165 -20.34 -2.32 -8.65
N ASN A 166 -19.93 -1.11 -9.04
CA ASN A 166 -18.56 -0.63 -8.85
C ASN A 166 -18.18 -0.62 -7.36
N PHE A 167 -19.05 -0.09 -6.50
CA PHE A 167 -18.84 -0.07 -5.05
C PHE A 167 -18.89 -1.46 -4.43
N ALA A 168 -19.83 -2.32 -4.82
CA ALA A 168 -19.89 -3.69 -4.33
C ALA A 168 -18.64 -4.49 -4.72
N ALA A 169 -18.13 -4.28 -5.93
CA ALA A 169 -16.88 -4.88 -6.39
C ALA A 169 -15.68 -4.40 -5.57
N ASN A 170 -15.48 -3.08 -5.42
CA ASN A 170 -14.38 -2.54 -4.61
C ASN A 170 -14.50 -2.98 -3.12
N PHE A 171 -15.71 -2.96 -2.57
CA PHE A 171 -15.98 -3.43 -1.20
C PHE A 171 -15.53 -4.87 -0.98
N LEU A 172 -15.74 -5.75 -1.94
CA LEU A 172 -15.30 -7.15 -1.86
C LEU A 172 -13.82 -7.35 -2.25
N GLY A 173 -13.08 -6.29 -2.61
CA GLY A 173 -11.69 -6.41 -3.08
C GLY A 173 -11.56 -6.91 -4.53
N LEU A 174 -12.59 -6.69 -5.35
CA LEU A 174 -12.67 -7.07 -6.76
C LEU A 174 -12.22 -5.92 -7.68
N ASP A 175 -11.05 -5.34 -7.44
CA ASP A 175 -10.59 -4.09 -8.08
C ASP A 175 -10.61 -4.13 -9.62
N SER A 176 -10.21 -5.27 -10.20
CA SER A 176 -10.22 -5.51 -11.65
C SER A 176 -11.63 -5.54 -12.24
N ALA A 177 -12.63 -5.95 -11.46
CA ALA A 177 -14.04 -5.95 -11.87
C ALA A 177 -14.72 -4.59 -11.58
N ALA A 178 -14.25 -3.84 -10.59
CA ALA A 178 -14.81 -2.54 -10.23
C ALA A 178 -14.64 -1.51 -11.35
N THR A 179 -13.44 -1.41 -11.93
CA THR A 179 -13.10 -0.34 -12.90
C THR A 179 -14.03 -0.30 -14.13
N PRO A 180 -14.32 -1.42 -14.83
CA PRO A 180 -15.27 -1.41 -15.96
C PRO A 180 -16.67 -0.90 -15.59
N PHE A 181 -17.19 -1.27 -14.41
CA PHE A 181 -18.46 -0.73 -13.92
C PHE A 181 -18.37 0.76 -13.61
N GLY A 182 -17.21 1.22 -13.12
CA GLY A 182 -16.96 2.62 -12.83
C GLY A 182 -16.98 3.50 -14.07
N LEU A 183 -16.35 3.05 -15.17
CA LEU A 183 -16.36 3.77 -16.44
C LEU A 183 -17.76 3.80 -17.04
N LYS A 184 -18.49 2.67 -17.04
CA LYS A 184 -19.89 2.63 -17.48
C LYS A 184 -20.81 3.52 -16.63
N ALA A 185 -20.56 3.58 -15.32
CA ALA A 185 -21.26 4.51 -14.44
C ALA A 185 -21.00 5.96 -14.86
N MET A 186 -19.74 6.31 -15.13
CA MET A 186 -19.37 7.66 -15.56
C MET A 186 -19.98 8.05 -16.91
N GLU A 187 -19.93 7.14 -17.89
CA GLU A 187 -20.59 7.29 -19.20
C GLU A 187 -22.09 7.51 -19.04
N SER A 188 -22.75 6.66 -18.24
CA SER A 188 -24.19 6.77 -17.99
C SER A 188 -24.57 8.05 -17.22
N LEU A 189 -23.74 8.50 -16.28
CA LEU A 189 -23.93 9.80 -15.61
C LEU A 189 -23.73 10.97 -16.59
N GLN A 190 -22.84 10.80 -17.56
CA GLN A 190 -22.59 11.82 -18.57
C GLN A 190 -23.77 11.97 -19.52
N GLU A 191 -24.53 10.92 -19.84
CA GLU A 191 -25.73 11.01 -20.69
C GLU A 191 -26.74 12.03 -20.15
N ILE A 192 -26.97 12.01 -18.83
CA ILE A 192 -27.90 12.90 -18.13
C ILE A 192 -27.27 14.22 -17.67
N ASN A 193 -25.97 14.44 -17.92
CA ASN A 193 -25.29 15.67 -17.56
C ASN A 193 -25.74 16.83 -18.49
N PRO A 194 -26.30 17.95 -17.96
CA PRO A 194 -26.69 19.09 -18.78
C PRO A 194 -25.51 19.82 -19.45
N ASP A 195 -24.33 19.81 -18.82
CA ASP A 195 -23.12 20.49 -19.31
C ASP A 195 -22.00 19.46 -19.54
N LYS A 196 -21.82 19.04 -20.79
CA LYS A 196 -20.90 17.93 -21.13
C LYS A 196 -19.43 18.24 -20.86
N ASP A 197 -19.04 19.51 -20.80
CA ASP A 197 -17.64 19.90 -20.53
C ASP A 197 -17.36 20.04 -19.01
N LYS A 198 -18.39 20.03 -18.16
CA LYS A 198 -18.30 20.31 -16.72
C LYS A 198 -18.84 19.16 -15.86
N ALA A 199 -18.09 18.77 -14.84
CA ALA A 199 -18.47 17.68 -13.95
C ALA A 199 -19.81 17.95 -13.25
N SER A 200 -20.76 17.02 -13.34
CA SER A 200 -22.03 17.09 -12.61
C SER A 200 -21.85 16.75 -11.12
N ASP A 201 -22.82 17.13 -10.28
CA ASP A 201 -22.76 16.83 -8.84
C ASP A 201 -22.71 15.32 -8.56
N ALA A 202 -23.45 14.53 -9.34
CA ALA A 202 -23.42 13.07 -9.24
C ALA A 202 -22.05 12.50 -9.63
N GLN A 203 -21.41 13.01 -10.68
CA GLN A 203 -20.06 12.56 -11.07
C GLN A 203 -19.03 12.89 -9.98
N ILE A 204 -19.10 14.08 -9.39
CA ILE A 204 -18.18 14.46 -8.30
C ILE A 204 -18.38 13.59 -7.06
N MET A 205 -19.63 13.37 -6.64
CA MET A 205 -19.94 12.51 -5.48
C MET A 205 -19.46 11.08 -5.71
N PHE A 206 -19.74 10.51 -6.89
CA PHE A 206 -19.31 9.16 -7.24
C PHE A 206 -17.78 9.02 -7.17
N MET A 207 -17.07 9.99 -7.73
CA MET A 207 -15.61 10.03 -7.73
C MET A 207 -15.01 10.15 -6.34
N CYS A 208 -15.55 11.03 -5.49
CA CYS A 208 -15.04 11.23 -4.14
C CYS A 208 -15.26 10.00 -3.26
N LEU A 209 -16.42 9.34 -3.39
CA LEU A 209 -16.70 8.09 -2.68
C LEU A 209 -15.87 6.91 -3.21
N HIS A 210 -15.54 6.90 -4.50
CA HIS A 210 -14.65 5.88 -5.08
C HIS A 210 -13.20 6.09 -4.62
N ALA A 211 -12.77 7.36 -4.53
CA ALA A 211 -11.43 7.74 -4.09
C ALA A 211 -11.10 7.29 -2.66
N SER A 212 -12.11 7.20 -1.77
CA SER A 212 -11.92 6.80 -0.38
C SER A 212 -11.65 5.30 -0.18
N GLY A 213 -11.51 4.51 -1.26
CA GLY A 213 -10.95 3.15 -1.21
C GLY A 213 -11.68 2.20 -0.27
N LEU A 214 -13.02 2.23 -0.26
CA LEU A 214 -13.81 1.38 0.64
C LEU A 214 -13.65 -0.10 0.28
N THR A 215 -12.71 -0.76 0.93
CA THR A 215 -12.40 -2.18 0.74
C THR A 215 -12.56 -2.93 2.07
N LEU A 216 -13.42 -3.95 2.09
CA LEU A 216 -13.55 -4.87 3.22
C LEU A 216 -12.45 -5.93 3.21
N ILE A 217 -12.12 -6.44 2.02
CA ILE A 217 -11.18 -7.55 1.84
C ILE A 217 -9.92 -7.02 1.15
N ALA A 218 -8.93 -6.64 1.94
CA ALA A 218 -7.65 -6.11 1.45
C ALA A 218 -6.72 -7.24 0.95
N THR A 219 -7.18 -8.06 0.00
CA THR A 219 -6.52 -9.29 -0.49
C THR A 219 -5.06 -9.04 -0.90
N SER A 220 -4.80 -7.96 -1.64
CA SER A 220 -3.45 -7.59 -2.07
C SER A 220 -2.54 -7.24 -0.90
N ILE A 221 -3.04 -6.55 0.14
CA ILE A 221 -2.27 -6.16 1.32
C ILE A 221 -1.89 -7.39 2.15
N ILE A 222 -2.85 -8.30 2.35
CA ILE A 222 -2.61 -9.59 3.00
C ILE A 222 -1.55 -10.37 2.21
N GLY A 223 -1.66 -10.39 0.87
CA GLY A 223 -0.67 -11.02 0.00
C GLY A 223 0.73 -10.43 0.11
N TYR A 224 0.86 -9.10 0.12
CA TYR A 224 2.17 -8.43 0.30
C TYR A 224 2.78 -8.74 1.66
N ARG A 225 1.97 -8.69 2.74
CA ARG A 225 2.43 -8.99 4.09
C ARG A 225 2.86 -10.45 4.24
N ALA A 226 2.09 -11.38 3.66
CA ALA A 226 2.42 -12.80 3.65
C ALA A 226 3.72 -13.08 2.87
N ALA A 227 3.88 -12.46 1.70
CA ALA A 227 5.11 -12.55 0.90
C ALA A 227 6.33 -11.96 1.63
N ALA A 228 6.12 -10.94 2.46
CA ALA A 228 7.15 -10.35 3.31
C ALA A 228 7.33 -11.05 4.67
N ASN A 229 6.79 -12.26 4.84
CA ASN A 229 6.91 -13.09 6.06
C ASN A 229 6.32 -12.45 7.34
N ALA A 230 5.24 -11.69 7.23
CA ALA A 230 4.51 -11.20 8.41
C ALA A 230 3.99 -12.35 9.27
N SER A 231 4.11 -12.23 10.60
CA SER A 231 3.64 -13.25 11.54
C SER A 231 2.13 -13.46 11.44
N ASN A 232 1.39 -12.38 11.26
CA ASN A 232 -0.03 -12.40 10.94
C ASN A 232 -0.33 -11.42 9.79
N PRO A 233 -0.41 -11.89 8.54
CA PRO A 233 -0.65 -11.03 7.39
C PRO A 233 -1.99 -10.26 7.42
N ALA A 234 -2.97 -10.74 8.20
CA ALA A 234 -4.30 -10.15 8.27
C ALA A 234 -4.46 -9.10 9.39
N ASP A 235 -3.50 -8.94 10.30
CA ASP A 235 -3.61 -8.05 11.47
C ASP A 235 -3.95 -6.59 11.14
N VAL A 236 -3.53 -6.10 9.97
CA VAL A 236 -3.86 -4.75 9.48
C VAL A 236 -5.28 -4.61 8.93
N MET A 237 -6.00 -5.70 8.69
CA MET A 237 -7.29 -5.67 8.00
C MET A 237 -8.33 -4.84 8.75
N LEU A 238 -8.45 -5.02 10.07
CA LEU A 238 -9.39 -4.25 10.87
C LEU A 238 -9.07 -2.74 10.89
N PRO A 239 -7.82 -2.31 11.15
CA PRO A 239 -7.39 -0.93 10.93
C PRO A 239 -7.70 -0.37 9.53
N CYS A 240 -7.47 -1.16 8.47
CA CYS A 240 -7.76 -0.78 7.09
C CYS A 240 -9.26 -0.52 6.88
N ILE A 241 -10.12 -1.42 7.36
CA ILE A 241 -11.57 -1.30 7.28
C ILE A 241 -12.04 -0.02 7.98
N ILE A 242 -11.59 0.22 9.21
CA ILE A 242 -11.97 1.41 9.99
C ILE A 242 -11.54 2.68 9.23
N THR A 243 -10.32 2.71 8.72
CA THR A 243 -9.79 3.87 8.01
C THR A 243 -10.56 4.16 6.72
N SER A 244 -10.85 3.14 5.91
CA SER A 244 -11.58 3.30 4.65
C SER A 244 -13.05 3.70 4.87
N PHE A 245 -13.70 3.21 5.93
CA PHE A 245 -15.03 3.67 6.32
C PHE A 245 -15.02 5.15 6.75
N ILE A 246 -14.05 5.57 7.57
CA ILE A 246 -13.92 6.98 7.97
C ILE A 246 -13.66 7.88 6.76
N GLY A 247 -12.78 7.46 5.84
CA GLY A 247 -12.55 8.16 4.57
C GLY A 247 -13.83 8.31 3.73
N THR A 248 -14.61 7.25 3.63
CA THR A 248 -15.89 7.25 2.88
C THR A 248 -16.93 8.16 3.53
N ILE A 249 -17.01 8.14 4.86
CA ILE A 249 -17.86 9.06 5.63
C ILE A 249 -17.42 10.51 5.38
N ALA A 250 -16.11 10.80 5.44
CA ALA A 250 -15.59 12.14 5.19
C ALA A 250 -15.90 12.61 3.77
N ALA A 251 -15.68 11.77 2.76
CA ALA A 251 -16.03 12.07 1.36
C ALA A 251 -17.53 12.39 1.22
N PHE A 252 -18.39 11.55 1.79
CA PHE A 252 -19.84 11.74 1.74
C PHE A 252 -20.26 13.05 2.41
N LEU A 253 -19.73 13.36 3.61
CA LEU A 253 -20.07 14.56 4.36
C LEU A 253 -19.57 15.82 3.66
N ILE A 254 -18.30 15.87 3.24
CA ILE A 254 -17.70 17.05 2.60
C ILE A 254 -18.45 17.38 1.30
N VAL A 255 -18.65 16.38 0.44
CA VAL A 255 -19.37 16.59 -0.83
C VAL A 255 -20.84 16.88 -0.58
N GLY A 256 -21.49 16.15 0.32
CA GLY A 256 -22.91 16.32 0.61
C GLY A 256 -23.24 17.68 1.22
N ILE A 257 -22.39 18.22 2.10
CA ILE A 257 -22.51 19.59 2.61
C ILE A 257 -22.34 20.60 1.45
N LYS A 258 -21.32 20.40 0.60
CA LYS A 258 -21.06 21.30 -0.53
C LYS A 258 -22.22 21.33 -1.55
N GLN A 259 -22.84 20.18 -1.78
CA GLN A 259 -23.98 19.98 -2.68
C GLN A 259 -25.33 20.23 -2.02
N LYS A 260 -25.36 20.54 -0.71
CA LYS A 260 -26.59 20.75 0.09
C LYS A 260 -27.57 19.57 0.00
N ILE A 261 -27.03 18.35 0.02
CA ILE A 261 -27.84 17.12 0.04
C ILE A 261 -28.68 17.09 1.32
N ASN A 262 -29.94 16.70 1.19
CA ASN A 262 -30.85 16.64 2.32
C ASN A 262 -30.56 15.40 3.19
N PHE A 263 -29.71 15.58 4.21
CA PHE A 263 -29.39 14.53 5.19
C PHE A 263 -30.56 14.12 6.08
N LYS A 264 -31.75 14.75 6.01
CA LYS A 264 -32.88 14.43 6.90
C LYS A 264 -33.55 13.08 6.64
N SER A 265 -33.12 12.33 5.62
CA SER A 265 -33.66 10.99 5.42
C SER A 265 -33.25 10.10 6.61
N ALA A 266 -34.24 9.67 7.39
CA ALA A 266 -34.00 8.91 8.62
C ALA A 266 -33.07 7.70 8.40
N SER A 267 -33.21 7.01 7.26
CA SER A 267 -32.36 5.86 6.94
C SER A 267 -30.88 6.20 6.73
N LEU A 268 -30.55 7.35 6.11
CA LEU A 268 -29.14 7.74 5.90
C LEU A 268 -28.51 8.13 7.24
N VAL A 269 -29.24 8.89 8.07
CA VAL A 269 -28.77 9.28 9.40
C VAL A 269 -28.60 8.06 10.28
N ILE A 270 -29.60 7.18 10.35
CA ILE A 270 -29.53 5.95 11.16
C ILE A 270 -28.38 5.08 10.68
N GLY A 271 -28.23 4.85 9.37
CA GLY A 271 -27.13 4.04 8.83
C GLY A 271 -25.76 4.62 9.16
N LEU A 272 -25.58 5.94 8.99
CA LEU A 272 -24.34 6.63 9.31
C LEU A 272 -24.03 6.59 10.82
N MET A 273 -25.03 6.86 11.66
CA MET A 273 -24.87 6.87 13.12
C MET A 273 -24.58 5.47 13.67
N VAL A 274 -25.22 4.43 13.11
CA VAL A 274 -24.93 3.03 13.48
C VAL A 274 -23.50 2.66 13.12
N LEU A 275 -23.03 3.03 11.92
CA LEU A 275 -21.66 2.76 11.50
C LEU A 275 -20.64 3.50 12.38
N ILE A 276 -20.87 4.79 12.65
CA ILE A 276 -20.01 5.59 13.54
C ILE A 276 -20.00 5.00 14.95
N ALA A 277 -21.17 4.65 15.50
CA ALA A 277 -21.29 4.04 16.82
C ALA A 277 -20.59 2.67 16.89
N ALA A 278 -20.66 1.86 15.84
CA ALA A 278 -19.94 0.59 15.76
C ALA A 278 -18.42 0.79 15.76
N ILE A 279 -17.90 1.74 14.98
CA ILE A 279 -16.47 2.07 14.95
C ILE A 279 -16.02 2.59 16.31
N ILE A 280 -16.73 3.56 16.89
CA ILE A 280 -16.39 4.13 18.20
C ILE A 280 -16.45 3.07 19.29
N GLY A 281 -17.52 2.26 19.32
CA GLY A 281 -17.67 1.17 20.29
C GLY A 281 -16.54 0.15 20.22
N LEU A 282 -16.13 -0.21 19.00
CA LEU A 282 -14.96 -1.07 18.78
C LEU A 282 -13.66 -0.42 19.27
N LEU A 283 -13.42 0.85 18.93
CA LEU A 283 -12.23 1.57 19.39
C LEU A 283 -12.18 1.72 20.92
N MET A 284 -13.33 1.97 21.55
CA MET A 284 -13.46 2.02 23.01
C MET A 284 -13.18 0.67 23.66
N TYR A 285 -13.68 -0.43 23.08
CA TYR A 285 -13.37 -1.78 23.54
C TYR A 285 -11.88 -2.08 23.45
N VAL A 286 -11.25 -1.81 22.30
CA VAL A 286 -9.81 -1.99 22.09
C VAL A 286 -8.98 -1.14 23.05
N ASN A 287 -9.45 0.06 23.41
CA ASN A 287 -8.77 0.94 24.34
C ASN A 287 -8.75 0.42 25.78
N HIS A 288 -9.71 -0.41 26.17
CA HIS A 288 -9.73 -1.03 27.48
C HIS A 288 -8.69 -2.17 27.62
N LEU A 289 -8.19 -2.69 26.49
CA LEU A 289 -7.20 -3.75 26.47
C LEU A 289 -5.79 -3.19 26.65
N ASP A 290 -4.93 -3.94 27.34
CA ASP A 290 -3.50 -3.71 27.39
C ASP A 290 -2.82 -4.10 26.06
N LEU A 291 -1.51 -3.86 25.92
CA LEU A 291 -0.81 -4.12 24.66
C LEU A 291 -0.89 -5.58 24.20
N ILE A 292 -0.84 -6.53 25.14
CA ILE A 292 -0.95 -7.96 24.85
C ILE A 292 -2.38 -8.28 24.39
N GLY A 293 -3.39 -7.77 25.11
CA GLY A 293 -4.80 -7.92 24.77
C GLY A 293 -5.15 -7.31 23.42
N LYS A 294 -4.61 -6.12 23.09
CA LYS A 294 -4.78 -5.47 21.78
C LYS A 294 -4.24 -6.34 20.66
N ASN A 295 -3.01 -6.84 20.78
CA ASN A 295 -2.39 -7.71 19.79
C ASN A 295 -3.17 -9.03 19.63
N TYR A 296 -3.59 -9.64 20.74
CA TYR A 296 -4.40 -10.86 20.73
C TYR A 296 -5.75 -10.65 20.04
N PHE A 297 -6.50 -9.61 20.44
CA PHE A 297 -7.80 -9.30 19.88
C PHE A 297 -7.71 -8.98 18.39
N THR A 298 -6.80 -8.08 18.01
CA THR A 298 -6.64 -7.62 16.62
C THR A 298 -6.25 -8.77 15.70
N SER A 299 -5.31 -9.61 16.16
CA SER A 299 -4.84 -10.75 15.38
C SER A 299 -5.92 -11.80 15.18
N ASN A 300 -6.62 -12.19 16.24
CA ASN A 300 -7.66 -13.21 16.17
C ASN A 300 -8.90 -12.71 15.44
N LEU A 301 -9.36 -11.48 15.71
CA LEU A 301 -10.52 -10.92 15.02
C LEU A 301 -10.26 -10.79 13.53
N SER A 302 -9.08 -10.32 13.13
CA SER A 302 -8.74 -10.22 11.71
C SER A 302 -8.63 -11.60 11.04
N GLY A 303 -8.01 -12.59 11.71
CA GLY A 303 -7.97 -13.96 11.22
C GLY A 303 -9.36 -14.61 11.09
N LEU A 304 -10.24 -14.38 12.08
CA LEU A 304 -11.62 -14.87 12.07
C LEU A 304 -12.44 -14.23 10.96
N ILE A 305 -12.32 -12.93 10.73
CA ILE A 305 -13.00 -12.25 9.61
C ILE A 305 -12.53 -12.84 8.28
N LEU A 306 -11.23 -13.07 8.11
CA LEU A 306 -10.69 -13.69 6.89
C LEU A 306 -11.25 -15.11 6.68
N LEU A 307 -11.22 -15.96 7.71
CA LEU A 307 -11.79 -17.30 7.64
C LEU A 307 -13.29 -17.28 7.38
N ALA A 308 -14.03 -16.35 7.99
CA ALA A 308 -15.45 -16.18 7.78
C ALA A 308 -15.76 -15.77 6.34
N ILE A 309 -14.96 -14.89 5.72
CA ILE A 309 -15.08 -14.51 4.31
C ILE A 309 -14.84 -15.72 3.40
N ILE A 310 -13.80 -16.51 3.67
CA ILE A 310 -13.49 -17.71 2.87
C ILE A 310 -14.64 -18.71 2.99
N ALA A 311 -15.06 -19.02 4.21
CA ALA A 311 -16.16 -19.95 4.47
C ALA A 311 -17.46 -19.45 3.83
N PHE A 312 -17.79 -18.17 4.00
CA PHE A 312 -18.95 -17.53 3.37
C PHE A 312 -18.89 -17.68 1.86
N THR A 313 -17.74 -17.40 1.23
CA THR A 313 -17.57 -17.49 -0.22
C THR A 313 -17.84 -18.91 -0.72
N LEU A 314 -17.25 -19.92 -0.08
CA LEU A 314 -17.41 -21.32 -0.48
C LEU A 314 -18.84 -21.82 -0.25
N VAL A 315 -19.41 -21.55 0.93
CA VAL A 315 -20.78 -21.96 1.28
C VAL A 315 -21.81 -21.25 0.40
N PHE A 316 -21.65 -19.94 0.19
CA PHE A 316 -22.54 -19.17 -0.68
C PHE A 316 -22.49 -19.67 -2.13
N SER A 317 -21.29 -19.99 -2.63
CA SER A 317 -21.11 -20.55 -3.97
C SER A 317 -21.73 -21.94 -4.11
N PHE A 318 -21.60 -22.78 -3.09
CA PHE A 318 -22.25 -24.09 -3.04
C PHE A 318 -23.77 -23.99 -3.11
N PHE A 319 -24.39 -23.13 -2.29
CA PHE A 319 -25.85 -22.93 -2.33
C PHE A 319 -26.36 -22.29 -3.63
N HIS A 320 -25.49 -21.59 -4.37
CA HIS A 320 -25.83 -20.94 -5.64
C HIS A 320 -25.29 -21.68 -6.86
N GLU A 321 -25.03 -23.00 -6.76
CA GLU A 321 -24.48 -23.83 -7.84
C GLU A 321 -25.24 -23.67 -9.17
N LYS A 322 -26.56 -23.43 -9.12
CA LYS A 322 -27.38 -23.17 -10.31
C LYS A 322 -26.82 -22.03 -11.18
N LYS A 323 -26.32 -20.94 -10.57
CA LYS A 323 -25.76 -19.81 -11.33
C LYS A 323 -24.47 -20.16 -12.06
N PHE A 324 -23.70 -21.11 -11.54
CA PHE A 324 -22.51 -21.62 -12.22
C PHE A 324 -22.92 -22.46 -13.43
N LYS A 325 -23.96 -23.30 -13.29
CA LYS A 325 -24.54 -24.05 -14.42
C LYS A 325 -25.11 -23.12 -15.49
N ASP A 326 -25.81 -22.06 -15.09
CA ASP A 326 -26.35 -21.04 -16.01
C ASP A 326 -25.24 -20.26 -16.73
N ALA A 327 -24.06 -20.15 -16.11
CA ALA A 327 -22.84 -19.56 -16.69
C ALA A 327 -21.94 -20.60 -17.40
N GLU A 328 -22.46 -21.81 -17.65
CA GLU A 328 -21.75 -22.90 -18.34
C GLU A 328 -20.39 -23.27 -17.70
N THR A 329 -20.31 -23.21 -16.36
CA THR A 329 -19.09 -23.48 -15.60
C THR A 329 -19.38 -24.26 -14.30
N THR A 330 -18.32 -24.69 -13.61
CA THR A 330 -18.40 -25.31 -12.28
C THR A 330 -17.75 -24.41 -11.23
N VAL A 331 -18.03 -24.68 -9.94
CA VAL A 331 -17.36 -23.96 -8.83
C VAL A 331 -15.85 -24.12 -8.92
N PHE A 332 -15.35 -25.32 -9.23
CA PHE A 332 -13.91 -25.55 -9.35
C PHE A 332 -13.30 -24.84 -10.56
N ASP A 333 -13.93 -24.95 -11.74
CA ASP A 333 -13.42 -24.29 -12.95
C ASP A 333 -13.43 -22.76 -12.81
N THR A 334 -14.48 -22.22 -12.19
CA THR A 334 -14.55 -20.78 -11.88
C THR A 334 -13.42 -20.35 -10.96
N PHE A 335 -13.13 -21.13 -9.91
CA PHE A 335 -11.98 -20.85 -9.04
C PHE A 335 -10.66 -20.87 -9.83
N VAL A 336 -10.46 -21.85 -10.72
CA VAL A 336 -9.26 -21.94 -11.57
C VAL A 336 -9.14 -20.75 -12.53
N VAL A 337 -10.25 -20.30 -13.13
CA VAL A 337 -10.29 -19.09 -13.95
C VAL A 337 -9.86 -17.86 -13.14
N GLY A 338 -10.44 -17.69 -11.94
CA GLY A 338 -10.06 -16.62 -11.03
C GLY A 338 -8.58 -16.70 -10.61
N ALA A 339 -8.08 -17.90 -10.32
CA ALA A 339 -6.69 -18.12 -9.96
C ALA A 339 -5.71 -17.74 -11.07
N ASN A 340 -6.04 -18.09 -12.33
CA ASN A 340 -5.27 -17.67 -13.49
C ASN A 340 -5.26 -16.14 -13.66
N ASN A 341 -6.36 -15.45 -13.34
CA ASN A 341 -6.39 -13.99 -13.33
C ASN A 341 -5.44 -13.42 -12.26
N GLY A 342 -5.35 -14.07 -11.09
CA GLY A 342 -4.38 -13.73 -10.05
C GLY A 342 -2.93 -13.89 -10.51
N VAL A 343 -2.61 -14.99 -11.21
CA VAL A 343 -1.27 -15.20 -11.80
C VAL A 343 -0.93 -14.10 -12.80
N LYS A 344 -1.83 -13.80 -13.75
CA LYS A 344 -1.65 -12.71 -14.73
C LYS A 344 -1.44 -11.36 -14.04
N THR A 345 -2.16 -11.12 -12.94
CA THR A 345 -2.01 -9.90 -12.14
C THR A 345 -0.61 -9.80 -11.55
N GLY A 346 -0.09 -10.85 -10.93
CA GLY A 346 1.28 -10.87 -10.41
C GLY A 346 2.35 -10.65 -11.49
N VAL A 347 2.20 -11.29 -12.66
CA VAL A 347 3.08 -11.06 -13.82
C VAL A 347 3.02 -9.60 -14.30
N THR A 348 1.84 -9.00 -14.31
CA THR A 348 1.64 -7.59 -14.70
C THR A 348 2.28 -6.64 -13.69
N ILE A 349 2.22 -6.96 -12.40
CA ILE A 349 2.78 -6.14 -11.31
C ILE A 349 4.32 -6.20 -11.27
N PHE A 350 4.91 -7.33 -11.65
CA PHE A 350 6.35 -7.57 -11.53
C PHE A 350 7.26 -6.48 -12.10
N PRO A 351 7.13 -6.04 -13.37
CA PRO A 351 8.03 -5.03 -13.93
C PRO A 351 7.99 -3.71 -13.16
N TYR A 352 6.81 -3.34 -12.65
CA TYR A 352 6.65 -2.12 -11.85
C TYR A 352 7.36 -2.26 -10.51
N VAL A 353 7.13 -3.36 -9.78
CA VAL A 353 7.76 -3.59 -8.46
C VAL A 353 9.28 -3.71 -8.60
N LEU A 354 9.77 -4.41 -9.63
CA LEU A 354 11.20 -4.53 -9.91
C LEU A 354 11.86 -3.17 -10.14
N GLY A 355 11.34 -2.38 -11.09
CA GLY A 355 11.94 -1.07 -11.40
C GLY A 355 11.91 -0.12 -10.20
N MET A 356 10.83 -0.19 -9.42
CA MET A 356 10.64 0.58 -8.20
C MET A 356 11.63 0.20 -7.09
N LEU A 357 11.74 -1.08 -6.75
CA LEU A 357 12.64 -1.53 -5.68
C LEU A 357 14.10 -1.32 -6.05
N VAL A 358 14.46 -1.48 -7.33
CA VAL A 358 15.81 -1.13 -7.83
C VAL A 358 16.09 0.36 -7.69
N ALA A 359 15.14 1.23 -8.05
CA ALA A 359 15.29 2.68 -7.88
C ALA A 359 15.42 3.07 -6.40
N ILE A 360 14.61 2.46 -5.52
CA ILE A 360 14.67 2.70 -4.07
C ILE A 360 15.98 2.19 -3.47
N SER A 361 16.45 1.01 -3.88
CA SER A 361 17.76 0.45 -3.50
C SER A 361 18.89 1.42 -3.84
N LEU A 362 18.94 1.93 -5.07
CA LEU A 362 19.93 2.94 -5.45
C LEU A 362 19.78 4.23 -4.64
N PHE A 363 18.56 4.70 -4.44
CA PHE A 363 18.29 5.92 -3.69
C PHE A 363 18.73 5.83 -2.23
N ARG A 364 18.50 4.69 -1.59
CA ARG A 364 18.91 4.40 -0.21
C ARG A 364 20.42 4.17 -0.10
N ASN A 365 20.99 3.37 -0.98
CA ASN A 365 22.44 3.11 -0.99
C ASN A 365 23.26 4.34 -1.44
N SER A 366 22.64 5.33 -2.09
CA SER A 366 23.28 6.62 -2.36
C SER A 366 23.46 7.49 -1.12
N GLY A 367 22.67 7.27 -0.05
CA GLY A 367 22.62 8.16 1.12
C GLY A 367 21.72 9.39 0.93
N LEU A 368 21.18 9.62 -0.26
CA LEU A 368 20.25 10.73 -0.52
C LEU A 368 18.91 10.55 0.21
N PHE A 369 18.45 9.30 0.34
CA PHE A 369 17.24 8.98 1.10
C PHE A 369 17.35 9.44 2.56
N GLU A 370 18.48 9.16 3.22
CA GLU A 370 18.74 9.55 4.61
C GLU A 370 18.70 11.05 4.79
N ILE A 371 19.37 11.81 3.92
CA ILE A 371 19.40 13.28 3.99
C ILE A 371 17.96 13.83 3.96
N ILE A 372 17.14 13.31 3.05
CA ILE A 372 15.74 13.74 2.90
C ILE A 372 14.89 13.25 4.08
N SER A 373 15.04 11.98 4.48
CA SER A 373 14.28 11.36 5.56
C SER A 373 14.59 11.99 6.91
N ASP A 374 15.84 12.33 7.19
CA ASP A 374 16.26 13.00 8.42
C ASP A 374 15.82 14.47 8.44
N ALA A 375 15.81 15.16 7.29
CA ALA A 375 15.24 16.51 7.20
C ALA A 375 13.73 16.53 7.47
N ILE A 376 12.98 15.58 6.89
CA ILE A 376 11.56 15.38 7.17
C ILE A 376 11.39 14.99 8.65
N GLY A 377 12.17 14.03 9.13
CA GLY A 377 12.16 13.55 10.50
C GLY A 377 12.40 14.65 11.52
N PHE A 378 13.30 15.60 11.23
CA PHE A 378 13.55 16.76 12.07
C PHE A 378 12.34 17.70 12.16
N ILE A 379 11.65 17.95 11.04
CA ILE A 379 10.44 18.80 11.03
C ILE A 379 9.34 18.13 11.86
N PHE A 380 9.11 16.83 11.65
CA PHE A 380 8.03 16.08 12.28
C PHE A 380 8.30 15.73 13.75
N SER A 381 9.56 15.50 14.14
CA SER A 381 9.92 15.26 15.54
C SER A 381 9.69 16.50 16.41
N ASN A 382 9.91 17.70 15.87
CA ASN A 382 9.56 18.96 16.53
C ASN A 382 8.03 19.13 16.71
N MET A 383 7.22 18.39 15.94
CA MET A 383 5.76 18.31 16.10
C MET A 383 5.32 17.15 16.98
N GLY A 384 6.26 16.39 17.57
CA GLY A 384 5.97 15.24 18.42
C GLY A 384 5.62 13.95 17.66
N VAL A 385 5.88 13.88 16.35
CA VAL A 385 5.60 12.68 15.53
C VAL A 385 6.78 11.71 15.60
N SER A 386 6.49 10.42 15.84
CA SER A 386 7.51 9.38 15.97
C SER A 386 8.20 9.06 14.64
N LYS A 387 9.44 8.57 14.72
CA LYS A 387 10.23 8.20 13.53
C LYS A 387 9.57 7.10 12.70
N GLU A 388 8.83 6.20 13.34
CA GLU A 388 8.09 5.12 12.66
C GLU A 388 6.97 5.67 11.76
N ILE A 389 6.29 6.73 12.19
CA ILE A 389 5.28 7.40 11.36
C ILE A 389 5.95 8.12 10.19
N THR A 390 7.05 8.85 10.45
CA THR A 390 7.76 9.58 9.38
C THR A 390 8.31 8.64 8.31
N ASN A 391 8.78 7.45 8.70
CA ASN A 391 9.27 6.44 7.77
C ASN A 391 8.16 5.89 6.84
N ALA A 392 6.88 5.96 7.24
CA ALA A 392 5.73 5.51 6.45
C ALA A 392 5.16 6.60 5.52
N LEU A 393 5.50 7.89 5.75
CA LEU A 393 4.98 9.02 4.97
C LEU A 393 5.22 8.93 3.44
N PRO A 394 6.34 8.38 2.93
CA PRO A 394 6.53 8.25 1.48
C PRO A 394 5.38 7.49 0.80
N VAL A 395 4.79 6.49 1.46
CA VAL A 395 3.64 5.74 0.94
C VAL A 395 2.41 6.64 0.86
N ALA A 396 2.10 7.37 1.93
CA ALA A 396 0.98 8.32 1.98
C ALA A 396 1.11 9.43 0.93
N MET A 397 2.30 10.00 0.75
CA MET A 397 2.55 11.08 -0.21
C MET A 397 2.40 10.64 -1.66
N LEU A 398 2.80 9.40 -1.97
CA LEU A 398 2.72 8.88 -3.33
C LEU A 398 1.36 8.28 -3.68
N ARG A 399 0.56 7.89 -2.68
CA ARG A 399 -0.73 7.22 -2.91
C ARG A 399 -1.66 7.97 -3.86
N PRO A 400 -1.89 9.30 -3.73
CA PRO A 400 -2.76 10.05 -4.63
C PRO A 400 -2.28 10.05 -6.09
N PHE A 401 -0.96 9.97 -6.30
CA PHE A 401 -0.33 10.00 -7.62
C PHE A 401 -0.21 8.62 -8.25
N SER A 402 0.10 7.60 -7.44
CA SER A 402 0.38 6.26 -7.95
C SER A 402 0.25 5.16 -6.91
N SER A 403 -0.67 4.25 -7.20
CA SER A 403 -0.82 2.98 -6.52
C SER A 403 0.39 2.07 -6.71
N ALA A 404 0.96 2.03 -7.91
CA ALA A 404 2.17 1.22 -8.16
C ALA A 404 3.39 1.79 -7.44
N GLY A 405 3.53 3.12 -7.41
CA GLY A 405 4.62 3.79 -6.71
C GLY A 405 4.54 3.62 -5.20
N SER A 406 3.36 3.86 -4.61
CA SER A 406 3.15 3.69 -3.17
C SER A 406 3.36 2.24 -2.73
N ARG A 407 2.98 1.25 -3.56
CA ARG A 407 3.24 -0.18 -3.31
C ARG A 407 4.73 -0.52 -3.22
N GLY A 408 5.56 0.08 -4.08
CA GLY A 408 7.01 -0.12 -4.02
C GLY A 408 7.58 0.33 -2.66
N PHE A 409 7.17 1.50 -2.17
CA PHE A 409 7.56 1.98 -0.85
C PHE A 409 6.96 1.18 0.31
N LEU A 410 5.74 0.64 0.15
CA LEU A 410 5.17 -0.29 1.13
C LEU A 410 6.05 -1.53 1.28
N ILE A 411 6.42 -2.17 0.16
CA ILE A 411 7.25 -3.37 0.17
C ILE A 411 8.64 -3.06 0.71
N ASP A 412 9.24 -1.94 0.30
CA ASP A 412 10.50 -1.46 0.86
C ASP A 412 10.43 -1.26 2.39
N SER A 413 9.32 -0.73 2.91
CA SER A 413 9.12 -0.59 4.35
C SER A 413 9.11 -1.94 5.07
N MET A 414 8.50 -2.97 4.48
CA MET A 414 8.48 -4.34 5.03
C MET A 414 9.88 -4.96 5.01
N ASN A 415 10.62 -4.81 3.90
CA ASN A 415 11.97 -5.33 3.76
C ASN A 415 12.98 -4.61 4.66
N THR A 416 12.77 -3.31 4.89
CA THR A 416 13.69 -2.47 5.67
C THR A 416 13.44 -2.63 7.16
N PHE A 417 12.20 -2.43 7.62
CA PHE A 417 11.83 -2.35 9.03
C PHE A 417 11.20 -3.64 9.58
N GLY A 418 10.91 -4.63 8.72
CA GLY A 418 10.16 -5.83 9.07
C GLY A 418 8.66 -5.64 8.87
N ALA A 419 7.97 -6.68 8.38
CA ALA A 419 6.56 -6.61 8.04
C ALA A 419 5.63 -6.35 9.25
N ASP A 420 6.04 -6.75 10.46
CA ASP A 420 5.28 -6.53 11.69
C ASP A 420 5.61 -5.20 12.39
N SER A 421 6.53 -4.39 11.85
CA SER A 421 6.82 -3.05 12.39
C SER A 421 5.63 -2.10 12.27
N LEU A 422 5.54 -1.11 13.15
CA LEU A 422 4.53 -0.05 13.05
C LEU A 422 4.62 0.68 11.69
N THR A 423 5.85 0.90 11.20
CA THR A 423 6.09 1.54 9.89
C THR A 423 5.45 0.73 8.75
N ALA A 424 5.64 -0.58 8.73
CA ALA A 424 5.11 -1.46 7.69
C ALA A 424 3.58 -1.62 7.80
N ARG A 425 3.05 -1.73 9.03
CA ARG A 425 1.60 -1.81 9.29
C ARG A 425 0.89 -0.51 8.89
N LEU A 426 1.42 0.65 9.28
CA LEU A 426 0.91 1.96 8.89
C LEU A 426 0.98 2.15 7.36
N SER A 427 2.09 1.77 6.74
CA SER A 427 2.22 1.78 5.27
C SER A 427 1.15 0.91 4.60
N SER A 428 0.82 -0.23 5.21
CA SER A 428 -0.22 -1.14 4.71
C SER A 428 -1.61 -0.49 4.79
N ILE A 429 -1.88 0.26 5.86
CA ILE A 429 -3.13 1.01 6.04
C ILE A 429 -3.22 2.18 5.05
N PHE A 430 -2.15 2.94 4.82
CA PHE A 430 -2.12 3.98 3.77
C PHE A 430 -2.40 3.41 2.38
N GLN A 431 -1.81 2.25 2.09
CA GLN A 431 -1.99 1.59 0.81
C GLN A 431 -3.43 1.10 0.59
N CYS A 432 -4.16 0.78 1.67
CA CYS A 432 -5.53 0.29 1.62
C CYS A 432 -6.60 1.41 1.67
N SER A 433 -6.29 2.59 2.21
CA SER A 433 -7.31 3.56 2.65
C SER A 433 -7.76 4.60 1.62
N ALA A 434 -7.15 4.62 0.43
CA ALA A 434 -7.50 5.57 -0.62
C ALA A 434 -7.12 4.97 -1.98
N GLU A 435 -7.69 5.47 -3.08
CA GLU A 435 -7.26 5.19 -4.45
C GLU A 435 -6.30 6.27 -4.99
N SER A 436 -5.75 6.07 -6.19
CA SER A 436 -4.92 7.10 -6.82
C SER A 436 -5.76 8.25 -7.40
N THR A 437 -6.01 9.28 -6.59
CA THR A 437 -6.80 10.47 -6.93
C THR A 437 -6.54 11.05 -8.32
N PHE A 438 -5.27 11.29 -8.70
CA PHE A 438 -4.94 11.86 -10.00
C PHE A 438 -5.22 10.89 -11.17
N TYR A 439 -4.99 9.59 -10.95
CA TYR A 439 -5.29 8.56 -11.94
C TYR A 439 -6.80 8.39 -12.12
N VAL A 440 -7.54 8.29 -11.03
CA VAL A 440 -9.00 8.16 -11.03
C VAL A 440 -9.61 9.33 -11.78
N ILE A 441 -9.20 10.57 -11.47
CA ILE A 441 -9.62 11.77 -12.21
C ILE A 441 -9.32 11.66 -13.71
N ALA A 442 -8.07 11.34 -14.08
CA ALA A 442 -7.66 11.30 -15.48
C ALA A 442 -8.44 10.24 -16.28
N VAL A 443 -8.66 9.05 -15.70
CA VAL A 443 -9.32 7.95 -16.39
C VAL A 443 -10.83 8.17 -16.46
N TYR A 444 -11.47 8.50 -15.34
CA TYR A 444 -12.93 8.60 -15.30
C TYR A 444 -13.42 9.88 -15.97
N PHE A 445 -12.84 11.05 -15.69
CA PHE A 445 -13.25 12.26 -16.42
C PHE A 445 -12.76 12.26 -17.87
N GLY A 446 -11.62 11.61 -18.14
CA GLY A 446 -11.13 11.41 -19.50
C GLY A 446 -12.05 10.54 -20.36
N SER A 447 -12.63 9.47 -19.80
CA SER A 447 -13.53 8.58 -20.57
C SER A 447 -14.80 9.28 -21.06
N VAL A 448 -15.19 10.38 -20.42
CA VAL A 448 -16.37 11.19 -20.78
C VAL A 448 -16.03 12.60 -21.25
N ASN A 449 -14.75 12.89 -21.53
CA ASN A 449 -14.24 14.17 -22.04
C ASN A 449 -14.59 15.40 -21.19
N ILE A 450 -14.66 15.26 -19.86
CA ILE A 450 -14.88 16.39 -18.95
C ILE A 450 -13.61 17.25 -18.86
N LYS A 451 -13.75 18.55 -19.13
CA LYS A 451 -12.64 19.53 -19.08
C LYS A 451 -12.57 20.27 -17.76
N ASN A 452 -13.73 20.59 -17.17
CA ASN A 452 -13.83 21.30 -15.90
C ASN A 452 -14.25 20.35 -14.77
N THR A 453 -13.29 19.96 -13.95
CA THR A 453 -13.47 19.04 -12.81
C THR A 453 -14.07 19.72 -11.57
N ARG A 454 -14.33 21.03 -11.63
CA ARG A 454 -14.85 21.86 -10.54
C ARG A 454 -14.02 21.71 -9.25
N TYR A 455 -14.63 21.20 -8.18
CA TYR A 455 -14.00 21.02 -6.87
C TYR A 455 -13.62 19.56 -6.59
N ALA A 456 -13.77 18.65 -7.56
CA ALA A 456 -13.52 17.22 -7.36
C ALA A 456 -12.09 16.94 -6.88
N LEU A 457 -11.08 17.49 -7.58
CA LEU A 457 -9.67 17.27 -7.23
C LEU A 457 -9.35 17.74 -5.81
N GLY A 458 -9.76 18.97 -5.46
CA GLY A 458 -9.51 19.52 -4.12
C GLY A 458 -10.19 18.71 -3.02
N THR A 459 -11.41 18.24 -3.25
CA THR A 459 -12.12 17.40 -2.28
C THR A 459 -11.50 16.00 -2.15
N MET A 460 -11.11 15.36 -3.26
CA MET A 460 -10.44 14.06 -3.20
C MET A 460 -9.11 14.14 -2.45
N LEU A 461 -8.29 15.16 -2.71
CA LEU A 461 -7.03 15.37 -1.97
C LEU A 461 -7.25 15.66 -0.47
N LEU A 462 -8.34 16.36 -0.13
CA LEU A 462 -8.71 16.57 1.28
C LEU A 462 -9.14 15.26 1.95
N VAL A 463 -9.88 14.40 1.24
CA VAL A 463 -10.25 13.06 1.73
C VAL A 463 -9.01 12.19 1.88
N ASP A 464 -8.08 12.21 0.94
CA ASP A 464 -6.80 11.50 1.05
C ASP A 464 -6.04 11.93 2.31
N LEU A 465 -5.97 13.23 2.59
CA LEU A 465 -5.34 13.76 3.81
C LEU A 465 -6.05 13.26 5.08
N ILE A 466 -7.39 13.21 5.07
CA ILE A 466 -8.17 12.66 6.19
C ILE A 466 -7.85 11.18 6.37
N CYS A 467 -7.81 10.38 5.30
CA CYS A 467 -7.42 8.97 5.35
C CYS A 467 -6.01 8.79 5.93
N VAL A 468 -5.05 9.64 5.56
CA VAL A 468 -3.68 9.61 6.11
C VAL A 468 -3.69 9.89 7.62
N ILE A 469 -4.37 10.95 8.05
CA ILE A 469 -4.46 11.30 9.48
C ILE A 469 -5.15 10.17 10.27
N THR A 470 -6.27 9.66 9.76
CA THR A 470 -6.98 8.55 10.36
C THR A 470 -6.14 7.28 10.44
N ALA A 471 -5.42 6.93 9.38
CA ALA A 471 -4.53 5.78 9.36
C ALA A 471 -3.46 5.86 10.44
N ILE A 472 -2.87 7.04 10.65
CA ILE A 472 -1.89 7.27 11.73
C ILE A 472 -2.54 7.01 13.09
N PHE A 473 -3.69 7.64 13.38
CA PHE A 473 -4.39 7.45 14.65
C PHE A 473 -4.79 6.00 14.89
N VAL A 474 -5.37 5.34 13.90
CA VAL A 474 -5.83 3.95 14.01
C VAL A 474 -4.63 3.01 14.15
N ALA A 475 -3.55 3.19 13.40
CA ALA A 475 -2.35 2.37 13.55
C ALA A 475 -1.78 2.45 14.97
N THR A 476 -1.59 3.66 15.50
CA THR A 476 -1.08 3.87 16.87
C THR A 476 -2.06 3.43 17.96
N TRP A 477 -3.36 3.33 17.65
CA TRP A 477 -4.36 2.82 18.60
C TRP A 477 -4.28 1.31 18.77
N PHE A 478 -4.01 0.60 17.67
CA PHE A 478 -4.04 -0.86 17.57
C PHE A 478 -2.68 -1.53 17.80
N PHE A 479 -1.59 -0.88 17.40
CA PHE A 479 -0.21 -1.37 17.48
C PHE A 479 0.63 -0.42 18.31
#